data_AF-A0A327JAL4-F1
#
_entry.id   AF-A0A327JAL4-F1
#
_cell.length_a   1.000
_cell.length_b   1.000
_cell.length_c   1.000
_cell.angle_alpha   90.00
_cell.angle_beta   90.00
_cell.angle_gamma   90.00
#
_symmetry.space_group_name_H-M   'P 1'
#
loop_
_entity.id
_entity.type
_entity.pdbx_description
1 polymer ?
#
loop_
_entity_poly.entity_id
_entity_poly.type
_entity_poly.pdbx_seq_one_letter_code
_entity_poly.pdbx_strand_id
1 'polypeptide(L)'
;MKVNSISALGINSVNYGALSKKSSIATNPVQRDLLAYPKGYIPYQINFTGGSYSKLPQIIKLKKLNDFPCLYCAQKMVSSKAIESLNIANSIVPRNLSEMAESLAKKADLKDLKIVQMIQKEAAKNPLADAGQYLQKLESKKEIIPEVIKQRASRKLSGTEYAQKAISTISEYEDGLMPVEKKVFKMIKESFNKNPKQTLSEILTNFRKNTIGHFSNSQTEILDEIDEIAKNTLTKQTRDAVLRATEKSKNILANGDSKFPFKRKKFIEVLNKINLSSADVEGMEQIMKKAESIPTSGNDVNAFIAKYTNRNMPSQKGLVQRSDQEIAQRLLEPSIESVEHIRPQTTFKNINKEVTVSGKDNISNLALAHKQCNSDRGHLTLNEYMRTMNPKAKEAIQKHVDFIINEIKAGRLQGMDDYPQQLKETFAKESHGSINIDISEIVAYLKQKAATVKH
;
A
#
# COMPACT_ATOMS: atom_id res chain seq x y z
N MET A 1 52.94 -5.92 -20.88
CA MET A 1 53.05 -7.40 -20.92
C MET A 1 52.84 -7.92 -19.50
N LYS A 2 51.95 -8.91 -19.33
CA LYS A 2 51.76 -9.89 -18.22
C LYS A 2 52.36 -9.57 -16.83
N VAL A 3 51.61 -9.46 -15.72
CA VAL A 3 50.71 -10.41 -14.99
C VAL A 3 51.31 -10.69 -13.60
N ASN A 4 50.50 -10.38 -12.59
CA ASN A 4 50.25 -11.02 -11.29
C ASN A 4 51.31 -11.25 -10.19
N SER A 5 50.73 -11.04 -9.00
CA SER A 5 50.73 -11.85 -7.78
C SER A 5 51.90 -11.74 -6.83
N ILE A 6 51.58 -11.27 -5.61
CA ILE A 6 52.17 -11.78 -4.38
C ILE A 6 51.03 -12.17 -3.44
N SER A 7 51.16 -13.41 -3.00
CA SER A 7 50.37 -14.18 -2.04
C SER A 7 50.80 -13.91 -0.59
N ALA A 8 50.09 -14.59 0.32
CA ALA A 8 50.51 -14.99 1.67
C ALA A 8 50.42 -13.90 2.75
N LEU A 9 50.23 -14.18 4.04
CA LEU A 9 49.85 -15.32 4.89
C LEU A 9 49.73 -14.67 6.29
N GLY A 10 48.99 -15.22 7.24
CA GLY A 10 49.20 -14.80 8.64
C GLY A 10 48.06 -15.04 9.61
N ILE A 11 47.90 -16.29 10.02
CA ILE A 11 47.16 -16.71 11.20
C ILE A 11 47.93 -16.25 12.45
N ASN A 12 47.23 -15.78 13.50
CA ASN A 12 47.65 -16.03 14.89
C ASN A 12 46.44 -16.05 15.84
N SER A 13 46.36 -17.17 16.55
CA SER A 13 45.63 -17.47 17.80
C SER A 13 46.02 -16.48 18.93
N VAL A 14 45.30 -16.33 20.07
CA VAL A 14 45.23 -17.28 21.21
C VAL A 14 44.26 -16.73 22.30
N ASN A 15 43.38 -17.62 22.79
CA ASN A 15 42.80 -17.93 24.12
C ASN A 15 42.58 -16.96 25.32
N TYR A 16 41.37 -17.18 25.90
CA TYR A 16 40.90 -17.36 27.30
C TYR A 16 41.18 -16.36 28.44
N GLY A 17 40.11 -16.05 29.19
CA GLY A 17 40.15 -15.64 30.60
C GLY A 17 38.77 -15.49 31.24
N ALA A 18 38.46 -16.33 32.22
CA ALA A 18 37.26 -16.31 33.07
C ALA A 18 37.57 -15.75 34.48
N LEU A 19 36.52 -15.53 35.30
CA LEU A 19 36.46 -15.22 36.77
C LEU A 19 36.31 -13.70 37.12
N SER A 20 35.59 -13.22 38.15
CA SER A 20 34.61 -13.76 39.11
C SER A 20 33.93 -12.64 39.96
N LYS A 21 32.77 -12.97 40.58
CA LYS A 21 32.23 -12.61 41.93
C LYS A 21 31.82 -11.16 42.38
N LYS A 22 30.49 -11.02 42.57
CA LYS A 22 29.64 -10.61 43.73
C LYS A 22 29.75 -9.26 44.52
N SER A 23 28.53 -8.77 44.83
CA SER A 23 28.03 -7.87 45.92
C SER A 23 28.07 -6.35 45.66
N SER A 24 27.12 -5.48 46.05
CA SER A 24 25.80 -5.57 46.69
C SER A 24 25.14 -4.16 46.72
N ILE A 25 23.83 -4.12 46.99
CA ILE A 25 23.01 -2.97 47.48
C ILE A 25 22.40 -2.03 46.43
N ALA A 26 21.09 -1.85 46.59
CA ALA A 26 20.13 -1.14 45.76
C ALA A 26 20.23 0.39 45.86
N THR A 27 19.85 1.08 44.79
CA THR A 27 18.76 2.09 44.77
C THR A 27 18.40 2.37 43.32
N ASN A 28 17.16 2.06 42.92
CA ASN A 28 16.55 2.71 41.76
C ASN A 28 16.41 4.21 42.11
N PRO A 29 16.71 5.10 41.16
CA PRO A 29 15.59 5.79 40.57
C PRO A 29 15.64 5.68 39.04
N VAL A 30 14.50 5.24 38.50
CA VAL A 30 13.99 5.49 37.15
C VAL A 30 14.83 6.51 36.38
N GLN A 31 15.87 6.04 35.69
CA GLN A 31 16.54 6.86 34.70
C GLN A 31 15.69 6.74 33.44
N ARG A 32 14.96 7.82 33.17
CA ARG A 32 14.24 8.08 31.93
C ARG A 32 15.18 7.78 30.77
N ASP A 33 14.97 6.65 30.10
CA ASP A 33 15.45 6.46 28.73
C ASP A 33 14.67 7.43 27.84
N LEU A 34 15.11 8.68 27.85
CA LEU A 34 14.97 9.57 26.72
C LEU A 34 15.68 8.88 25.56
N LEU A 35 14.93 8.12 24.76
CA LEU A 35 15.27 7.96 23.34
C LEU A 35 15.02 9.30 22.64
N ALA A 36 15.76 10.33 23.06
CA ALA A 36 16.00 11.49 22.23
C ALA A 36 16.86 10.96 21.09
N TYR A 37 16.31 10.96 19.88
CA TYR A 37 17.10 10.73 18.69
C TYR A 37 18.31 11.68 18.75
N PRO A 38 19.55 11.17 18.63
CA PRO A 38 20.70 12.07 18.55
C PRO A 38 20.51 13.00 17.35
N LYS A 39 20.70 14.31 17.57
CA LYS A 39 20.68 15.32 16.50
C LYS A 39 21.54 14.84 15.33
N GLY A 40 20.99 14.81 14.12
CA GLY A 40 21.69 14.39 12.89
C GLY A 40 21.40 12.97 12.38
N TYR A 41 20.34 12.31 12.86
CA TYR A 41 19.98 10.96 12.39
C TYR A 41 19.18 10.99 11.07
N ILE A 42 19.69 10.35 10.02
CA ILE A 42 18.95 10.07 8.79
C ILE A 42 18.42 8.63 8.88
N PRO A 43 17.11 8.40 8.99
CA PRO A 43 16.59 7.05 9.14
C PRO A 43 16.80 6.23 7.86
N TYR A 44 17.49 5.10 8.00
CA TYR A 44 17.54 4.07 6.97
C TYR A 44 16.16 3.40 6.88
N GLN A 45 15.50 3.50 5.71
CA GLN A 45 14.32 2.70 5.41
C GLN A 45 14.72 1.23 5.30
N ILE A 46 14.48 0.45 6.36
CA ILE A 46 14.45 -1.01 6.26
C ILE A 46 13.05 -1.43 5.79
N ASN A 47 13.03 -2.36 4.83
CA ASN A 47 11.84 -2.81 4.13
C ASN A 47 10.67 -3.16 5.07
N PHE A 48 9.48 -2.64 4.74
CA PHE A 48 8.22 -3.03 5.37
C PHE A 48 7.95 -4.51 5.12
N THR A 49 7.96 -5.31 6.19
CA THR A 49 7.30 -6.61 6.20
C THR A 49 5.83 -6.40 6.56
N GLY A 50 5.05 -5.88 5.60
CA GLY A 50 3.58 -5.86 5.66
C GLY A 50 2.97 -7.26 5.49
N GLY A 51 3.62 -8.30 5.99
CA GLY A 51 3.27 -9.69 5.76
C GLY A 51 3.22 -10.50 7.06
N SER A 52 2.10 -11.20 7.25
CA SER A 52 1.89 -12.32 8.20
C SER A 52 1.14 -12.06 9.52
N TYR A 53 0.52 -10.89 9.74
CA TYR A 53 -0.31 -10.66 10.95
C TYR A 53 -1.76 -11.14 10.81
N SER A 54 -2.12 -11.67 9.64
CA SER A 54 -3.43 -12.26 9.32
C SER A 54 -3.74 -13.55 10.10
N LYS A 55 -2.91 -13.93 11.09
CA LYS A 55 -3.06 -15.15 11.87
C LYS A 55 -3.67 -14.95 13.26
N LEU A 56 -3.77 -13.71 13.76
CA LEU A 56 -4.40 -13.43 15.05
C LEU A 56 -5.94 -13.42 14.89
N PRO A 57 -6.69 -14.34 15.54
CA PRO A 57 -8.14 -14.45 15.38
C PRO A 57 -8.89 -13.14 15.66
N GLN A 58 -8.43 -12.36 16.65
CA GLN A 58 -9.02 -11.08 17.03
C GLN A 58 -8.87 -10.03 15.91
N ILE A 59 -7.69 -9.92 15.30
CA ILE A 59 -7.45 -9.00 14.18
C ILE A 59 -8.27 -9.38 12.96
N ILE A 60 -8.44 -10.68 12.69
CA ILE A 60 -9.31 -11.16 11.61
C ILE A 60 -10.76 -10.72 11.82
N LYS A 61 -11.27 -10.73 13.06
CA LYS A 61 -12.63 -10.24 13.37
C LYS A 61 -12.78 -8.77 13.02
N LEU A 62 -11.80 -7.93 13.38
CA LEU A 62 -11.84 -6.49 13.07
C LEU A 62 -11.86 -6.23 11.55
N LYS A 63 -11.03 -6.95 10.77
CA LYS A 63 -10.97 -6.79 9.29
C LYS A 63 -12.26 -7.16 8.56
N LYS A 64 -13.13 -7.95 9.19
CA LYS A 64 -14.43 -8.34 8.60
C LYS A 64 -15.50 -7.27 8.74
N LEU A 65 -15.27 -6.26 9.58
CA LEU A 65 -16.19 -5.15 9.80
C LEU A 65 -16.11 -4.16 8.64
N ASN A 66 -17.26 -3.64 8.25
CA ASN A 66 -17.36 -2.58 7.25
C ASN A 66 -17.20 -1.21 7.93
N ASP A 67 -16.84 -0.20 7.16
CA ASP A 67 -16.79 1.21 7.61
C ASP A 67 -15.90 1.48 8.83
N PHE A 68 -14.98 0.57 9.14
CA PHE A 68 -14.06 0.73 10.26
C PHE A 68 -13.24 2.01 10.07
N PRO A 69 -13.23 2.96 11.02
CA PRO A 69 -12.49 4.20 10.87
C PRO A 69 -10.98 3.96 11.00
N CYS A 70 -10.20 4.55 10.09
CA CYS A 70 -8.74 4.49 10.15
C CYS A 70 -8.22 5.14 11.43
N LEU A 71 -7.25 4.49 12.07
CA LEU A 71 -6.62 4.97 13.30
C LEU A 71 -6.10 6.40 13.22
N TYR A 72 -5.55 6.81 12.07
CA TYR A 72 -4.83 8.07 11.93
C TYR A 72 -5.68 9.22 11.37
N CYS A 73 -6.70 8.94 10.57
CA CYS A 73 -7.50 9.99 9.93
C CYS A 73 -9.00 9.90 10.20
N ALA A 74 -9.46 8.87 10.91
CA ALA A 74 -10.87 8.57 11.20
C ALA A 74 -11.78 8.39 9.98
N GLN A 75 -11.26 8.48 8.76
CA GLN A 75 -12.02 8.18 7.55
C GLN A 75 -12.30 6.68 7.48
N LYS A 76 -13.45 6.33 6.91
CA LYS A 76 -13.87 4.94 6.74
C LYS A 76 -12.85 4.20 5.87
N MET A 77 -12.44 3.02 6.31
CA MET A 77 -11.64 2.10 5.51
C MET A 77 -12.52 1.29 4.58
N VAL A 78 -12.01 1.03 3.39
CA VAL A 78 -12.58 0.06 2.45
C VAL A 78 -12.22 -1.33 2.96
N SER A 79 -13.19 -2.21 3.16
CA SER A 79 -12.89 -3.60 3.54
C SER A 79 -12.07 -4.31 2.46
N SER A 80 -11.15 -5.20 2.86
CA SER A 80 -10.41 -6.09 1.96
C SER A 80 -11.32 -6.94 1.05
N LYS A 81 -12.58 -7.14 1.44
CA LYS A 81 -13.63 -7.73 0.59
C LYS A 81 -13.83 -6.96 -0.73
N ALA A 82 -13.56 -5.66 -0.78
CA ALA A 82 -13.68 -4.89 -2.01
C ALA A 82 -12.67 -5.33 -3.09
N ILE A 83 -11.46 -5.72 -2.68
CA ILE A 83 -10.45 -6.30 -3.59
C ILE A 83 -10.90 -7.68 -4.05
N GLU A 84 -11.49 -8.48 -3.15
CA GLU A 84 -12.09 -9.77 -3.50
C GLU A 84 -13.23 -9.58 -4.51
N SER A 85 -14.12 -8.62 -4.30
CA SER A 85 -15.20 -8.24 -5.23
C SER A 85 -14.66 -7.80 -6.59
N LEU A 86 -13.55 -7.06 -6.66
CA LEU A 86 -12.89 -6.75 -7.93
C LEU A 86 -12.27 -7.98 -8.61
N ASN A 87 -11.73 -8.92 -7.83
CA ASN A 87 -11.21 -10.17 -8.38
C ASN A 87 -12.35 -11.08 -8.87
N ILE A 88 -13.50 -11.07 -8.19
CA ILE A 88 -14.74 -11.72 -8.64
C ILE A 88 -15.31 -10.98 -9.86
N ALA A 89 -15.22 -9.65 -9.95
CA ALA A 89 -15.56 -8.93 -11.16
C ALA A 89 -14.68 -9.34 -12.35
N ASN A 90 -13.44 -9.76 -12.08
CA ASN A 90 -12.53 -10.36 -13.06
C ASN A 90 -12.75 -11.88 -13.24
N SER A 91 -13.83 -12.44 -12.70
CA SER A 91 -14.13 -13.88 -12.76
C SER A 91 -14.52 -14.32 -14.16
N ILE A 92 -14.62 -15.64 -14.28
CA ILE A 92 -15.04 -16.33 -15.48
C ILE A 92 -16.57 -16.18 -15.60
N VAL A 93 -17.02 -15.43 -16.60
CA VAL A 93 -18.42 -15.38 -17.01
C VAL A 93 -18.70 -16.44 -18.09
N PRO A 94 -19.89 -17.06 -18.09
CA PRO A 94 -20.28 -17.93 -19.20
C PRO A 94 -20.22 -17.16 -20.51
N ARG A 95 -19.65 -17.78 -21.55
CA ARG A 95 -19.84 -17.26 -22.91
C ARG A 95 -21.27 -17.53 -23.33
N ASN A 96 -21.81 -16.64 -24.16
CA ASN A 96 -22.96 -17.05 -24.97
C ASN A 96 -22.49 -17.96 -26.12
N LEU A 97 -23.45 -18.66 -26.75
CA LEU A 97 -23.13 -19.59 -27.84
C LEU A 97 -22.45 -18.91 -29.04
N SER A 98 -22.79 -17.66 -29.36
CA SER A 98 -22.14 -16.90 -30.44
C SER A 98 -20.66 -16.66 -30.15
N GLU A 99 -20.34 -16.13 -28.98
CA GLU A 99 -18.97 -15.88 -28.53
C GLU A 99 -18.13 -17.16 -28.41
N MET A 100 -18.77 -18.26 -28.02
CA MET A 100 -18.11 -19.56 -27.95
C MET A 100 -17.81 -20.10 -29.36
N ALA A 101 -18.79 -20.05 -30.27
CA ALA A 101 -18.65 -20.48 -31.66
C ALA A 101 -17.52 -19.73 -32.36
N GLU A 102 -17.46 -18.40 -32.23
CA GLU A 102 -16.38 -17.58 -32.78
C GLU A 102 -15.01 -17.95 -32.21
N SER A 103 -14.93 -18.21 -30.90
CA SER A 103 -13.67 -18.59 -30.27
C SER A 103 -13.17 -19.96 -30.72
N LEU A 104 -14.07 -20.88 -31.05
CA LEU A 104 -13.74 -22.21 -31.53
C LEU A 104 -13.35 -22.17 -33.01
N ALA A 105 -14.02 -21.33 -33.82
CA ALA A 105 -13.73 -21.16 -35.24
C ALA A 105 -12.31 -20.62 -35.52
N LYS A 106 -11.76 -19.82 -34.59
CA LYS A 106 -10.37 -19.29 -34.69
C LYS A 106 -9.28 -20.35 -34.49
N LYS A 107 -9.65 -21.59 -34.14
CA LYS A 107 -8.74 -22.70 -33.81
C LYS A 107 -8.86 -23.81 -34.85
N ALA A 108 -7.88 -23.88 -35.75
CA ALA A 108 -7.87 -24.83 -36.88
C ALA A 108 -7.93 -26.30 -36.45
N ASP A 109 -7.43 -26.61 -35.25
CA ASP A 109 -7.41 -27.91 -34.58
C ASP A 109 -8.77 -28.32 -33.99
N LEU A 110 -9.72 -27.38 -33.83
CA LEU A 110 -11.00 -27.64 -33.18
C LEU A 110 -12.19 -27.52 -34.13
N LYS A 111 -12.05 -26.78 -35.24
CA LYS A 111 -13.16 -26.40 -36.14
C LYS A 111 -13.94 -27.59 -36.72
N ASP A 112 -13.28 -28.74 -36.92
CA ASP A 112 -13.86 -29.91 -37.59
C ASP A 112 -14.49 -30.91 -36.61
N LEU A 113 -14.42 -30.64 -35.29
CA LEU A 113 -15.08 -31.48 -34.30
C LEU A 113 -16.61 -31.36 -34.42
N LYS A 114 -17.29 -32.50 -34.43
CA LYS A 114 -18.77 -32.59 -34.44
C LYS A 114 -19.43 -31.65 -33.41
N ILE A 115 -18.86 -31.57 -32.20
CA ILE A 115 -19.36 -30.68 -31.14
C ILE A 115 -19.28 -29.20 -31.52
N VAL A 116 -18.23 -28.77 -32.22
CA VAL A 116 -18.09 -27.38 -32.66
C VAL A 116 -19.15 -27.04 -33.71
N GLN A 117 -19.45 -27.95 -34.63
CA GLN A 117 -20.55 -27.78 -35.60
C GLN A 117 -21.91 -27.70 -34.90
N MET A 118 -22.14 -28.52 -33.87
CA MET A 118 -23.37 -28.47 -33.06
C MET A 118 -23.50 -27.14 -32.29
N ILE A 119 -22.40 -26.59 -31.78
CA ILE A 119 -22.36 -25.26 -31.13
C ILE A 119 -22.64 -24.16 -32.16
N GLN A 120 -22.00 -24.19 -33.33
CA GLN A 120 -22.23 -23.20 -34.40
C GLN A 120 -23.68 -23.20 -34.88
N LYS A 121 -24.27 -24.39 -35.09
CA LYS A 121 -25.66 -24.53 -35.52
C LYS A 121 -26.65 -24.00 -34.48
N GLU A 122 -26.38 -24.23 -33.19
CA GLU A 122 -27.23 -23.71 -32.12
C GLU A 122 -27.00 -22.20 -31.92
N ALA A 123 -25.77 -21.71 -32.02
CA ALA A 123 -25.45 -20.29 -31.95
C ALA A 123 -26.19 -19.47 -33.02
N ALA A 124 -26.35 -20.01 -34.23
CA ALA A 124 -27.12 -19.38 -35.30
C ALA A 124 -28.63 -19.24 -34.98
N LYS A 125 -29.16 -20.07 -34.06
CA LYS A 125 -30.56 -20.05 -33.63
C LYS A 125 -30.75 -19.24 -32.35
N ASN A 126 -29.86 -19.45 -31.38
CA ASN A 126 -29.93 -18.94 -30.02
C ASN A 126 -28.58 -18.30 -29.62
N PRO A 127 -28.18 -17.19 -30.26
CA PRO A 127 -26.84 -16.63 -30.11
C PRO A 127 -26.49 -16.21 -28.68
N LEU A 128 -27.51 -15.80 -27.90
CA LEU A 128 -27.36 -15.31 -26.52
C LEU A 128 -27.49 -16.42 -25.46
N ALA A 129 -27.75 -17.68 -25.84
CA ALA A 129 -27.90 -18.75 -24.87
C ALA A 129 -26.56 -19.06 -24.15
N ASP A 130 -26.66 -19.47 -22.89
CA ASP A 130 -25.50 -19.82 -22.06
C ASP A 130 -24.80 -21.06 -22.60
N ALA A 131 -23.52 -20.91 -22.95
CA ALA A 131 -22.73 -21.99 -23.51
C ALA A 131 -22.52 -23.15 -22.53
N GLY A 132 -22.36 -22.86 -21.24
CA GLY A 132 -22.17 -23.89 -20.20
C GLY A 132 -23.42 -24.76 -20.05
N GLN A 133 -24.61 -24.14 -19.99
CA GLN A 133 -25.88 -24.86 -19.95
C GLN A 133 -26.10 -25.69 -21.21
N TYR A 134 -25.72 -25.16 -22.38
CA TYR A 134 -25.81 -25.93 -23.62
C TYR A 134 -24.88 -27.15 -23.62
N LEU A 135 -23.64 -27.01 -23.14
CA LEU A 135 -22.74 -28.15 -22.99
C LEU A 135 -23.33 -29.21 -22.04
N GLN A 136 -23.90 -28.81 -20.90
CA GLN A 136 -24.58 -29.76 -19.99
C GLN A 136 -25.73 -30.49 -20.67
N LYS A 137 -26.49 -29.81 -21.53
CA LYS A 137 -27.56 -30.41 -22.34
C LYS A 137 -27.05 -31.40 -23.39
N LEU A 138 -25.83 -31.22 -23.91
CA LEU A 138 -25.20 -32.18 -24.81
C LEU A 138 -24.68 -33.40 -24.04
N GLU A 139 -24.10 -33.20 -22.85
CA GLU A 139 -23.66 -34.30 -21.98
C GLU A 139 -24.83 -35.18 -21.53
N SER A 140 -25.99 -34.58 -21.21
CA SER A 140 -27.20 -35.34 -20.87
C SER A 140 -27.74 -36.16 -22.05
N LYS A 141 -27.37 -35.79 -23.29
CA LYS A 141 -27.62 -36.57 -24.51
C LYS A 141 -26.50 -37.57 -24.85
N LYS A 142 -25.57 -37.81 -23.92
CA LYS A 142 -24.42 -38.72 -24.06
C LYS A 142 -23.41 -38.30 -25.14
N GLU A 143 -23.35 -37.03 -25.51
CA GLU A 143 -22.27 -36.52 -26.38
C GLU A 143 -20.97 -36.35 -25.56
N ILE A 144 -19.84 -36.75 -26.14
CA ILE A 144 -18.53 -36.59 -25.50
C ILE A 144 -18.01 -35.17 -25.77
N ILE A 145 -17.80 -34.40 -24.71
CA ILE A 145 -17.31 -33.01 -24.81
C ILE A 145 -15.84 -32.97 -24.36
N PRO A 146 -14.90 -32.67 -25.27
CA PRO A 146 -13.50 -32.46 -24.92
C PRO A 146 -13.33 -31.39 -23.85
N GLU A 147 -12.41 -31.61 -22.91
CA GLU A 147 -12.13 -30.68 -21.81
C GLU A 147 -11.74 -29.28 -22.31
N VAL A 148 -11.00 -29.21 -23.43
CA VAL A 148 -10.64 -27.95 -24.09
C VAL A 148 -11.87 -27.15 -24.55
N ILE A 149 -12.99 -27.80 -24.88
CA ILE A 149 -14.25 -27.14 -25.25
C ILE A 149 -14.98 -26.66 -23.97
N LYS A 150 -14.98 -27.47 -22.90
CA LYS A 150 -15.56 -27.08 -21.61
C LYS A 150 -14.90 -25.82 -21.04
N GLN A 151 -13.58 -25.75 -21.10
CA GLN A 151 -12.80 -24.58 -20.69
C GLN A 151 -13.13 -23.31 -21.51
N ARG A 152 -13.77 -23.44 -22.68
CA ARG A 152 -14.15 -22.32 -23.55
C ARG A 152 -15.59 -21.86 -23.38
N ALA A 153 -16.42 -22.58 -22.62
CA ALA A 153 -17.78 -22.13 -22.28
C ALA A 153 -17.80 -20.88 -21.37
N SER A 154 -16.64 -20.32 -21.11
CA SER A 154 -16.33 -19.47 -19.98
C SER A 154 -15.20 -18.53 -20.40
N ARG A 155 -15.27 -17.24 -20.02
CA ARG A 155 -14.26 -16.23 -20.34
C ARG A 155 -14.11 -15.23 -19.20
N LYS A 156 -12.93 -14.63 -19.06
CA LYS A 156 -12.76 -13.47 -18.17
C LYS A 156 -13.41 -12.23 -18.80
N LEU A 157 -13.92 -11.34 -17.97
CA LEU A 157 -14.25 -9.99 -18.43
C LEU A 157 -12.99 -9.28 -18.90
N SER A 158 -13.12 -8.44 -19.92
CA SER A 158 -12.01 -7.66 -20.46
C SER A 158 -12.52 -6.37 -21.08
N GLY A 159 -11.62 -5.40 -21.24
CA GLY A 159 -11.93 -4.13 -21.88
C GLY A 159 -13.10 -3.40 -21.21
N THR A 160 -14.07 -2.97 -22.01
CA THR A 160 -15.20 -2.12 -21.59
C THR A 160 -16.13 -2.81 -20.60
N GLU A 161 -16.36 -4.11 -20.75
CA GLU A 161 -17.19 -4.89 -19.82
C GLU A 161 -16.56 -4.95 -18.43
N TYR A 162 -15.23 -5.15 -18.38
CA TYR A 162 -14.49 -5.09 -17.13
C TYR A 162 -14.54 -3.68 -16.53
N ALA A 163 -14.34 -2.64 -17.35
CA ALA A 163 -14.42 -1.25 -16.90
C ALA A 163 -15.79 -0.94 -16.27
N GLN A 164 -16.89 -1.34 -16.92
CA GLN A 164 -18.25 -1.15 -16.39
C GLN A 164 -18.42 -1.85 -15.02
N LYS A 165 -18.01 -3.11 -14.93
CA LYS A 165 -18.13 -3.88 -13.68
C LYS A 165 -17.23 -3.33 -12.57
N ALA A 166 -16.01 -2.91 -12.90
CA ALA A 166 -15.08 -2.31 -11.96
C ALA A 166 -15.62 -0.97 -11.42
N ILE A 167 -16.16 -0.10 -12.29
CA ILE A 167 -16.76 1.17 -11.88
C ILE A 167 -17.96 0.95 -10.96
N SER A 168 -18.83 -0.01 -11.30
CA SER A 168 -19.95 -0.40 -10.43
C SER A 168 -19.44 -0.86 -9.06
N THR A 169 -18.42 -1.72 -9.04
CA THR A 169 -17.87 -2.28 -7.79
C THR A 169 -17.21 -1.20 -6.93
N ILE A 170 -16.40 -0.33 -7.51
CA ILE A 170 -15.70 0.75 -6.77
C ILE A 170 -16.69 1.80 -6.26
N SER A 171 -17.80 2.04 -6.97
CA SER A 171 -18.82 3.01 -6.54
C SER A 171 -19.43 2.68 -5.18
N GLU A 172 -19.49 1.39 -4.79
CA GLU A 172 -19.97 0.97 -3.47
C GLU A 172 -19.05 1.44 -2.33
N TYR A 173 -17.79 1.77 -2.63
CA TYR A 173 -16.76 2.13 -1.66
C TYR A 173 -16.27 3.58 -1.82
N GLU A 174 -16.94 4.39 -2.65
CA GLU A 174 -16.50 5.73 -3.05
C GLU A 174 -16.28 6.69 -1.85
N ASP A 175 -17.03 6.49 -0.76
CA ASP A 175 -16.92 7.29 0.46
C ASP A 175 -15.70 6.96 1.32
N GLY A 176 -15.19 5.73 1.23
CA GLY A 176 -13.99 5.29 1.93
C GLY A 176 -12.69 5.55 1.17
N LEU A 177 -12.77 6.02 -0.09
CA LEU A 177 -11.59 6.27 -0.92
C LEU A 177 -10.72 7.41 -0.37
N MET A 178 -9.41 7.20 -0.41
CA MET A 178 -8.40 8.24 -0.17
C MET A 178 -8.57 9.41 -1.16
N PRO A 179 -8.17 10.65 -0.80
CA PRO A 179 -8.52 11.84 -1.59
C PRO A 179 -8.07 11.83 -3.05
N VAL A 180 -6.89 11.28 -3.35
CA VAL A 180 -6.37 11.19 -4.73
C VAL A 180 -7.18 10.18 -5.52
N GLU A 181 -7.34 8.98 -4.98
CA GLU A 181 -8.08 7.87 -5.58
C GLU A 181 -9.54 8.26 -5.81
N LYS A 182 -10.18 8.96 -4.87
CA LYS A 182 -11.54 9.48 -5.01
C LYS A 182 -11.66 10.46 -6.18
N LYS A 183 -10.72 11.39 -6.31
CA LYS A 183 -10.69 12.35 -7.43
C LYS A 183 -10.48 11.63 -8.77
N VAL A 184 -9.52 10.71 -8.85
CA VAL A 184 -9.25 9.95 -10.08
C VAL A 184 -10.46 9.07 -10.43
N PHE A 185 -11.07 8.40 -9.45
CA PHE A 185 -12.24 7.58 -9.68
C PHE A 185 -13.43 8.40 -10.21
N LYS A 186 -13.67 9.59 -9.65
CA LYS A 186 -14.68 10.52 -10.17
C LYS A 186 -14.41 10.90 -11.64
N MET A 187 -13.16 11.24 -11.98
CA MET A 187 -12.77 11.52 -13.38
C MET A 187 -13.04 10.33 -14.30
N ILE A 188 -12.70 9.11 -13.85
CA ILE A 188 -12.95 7.87 -14.62
C ILE A 188 -14.45 7.67 -14.83
N LYS A 189 -15.24 7.73 -13.75
CA LYS A 189 -16.69 7.52 -13.77
C LYS A 189 -17.40 8.53 -14.68
N GLU A 190 -17.03 9.80 -14.61
CA GLU A 190 -17.55 10.85 -15.49
C GLU A 190 -17.17 10.63 -16.96
N SER A 191 -15.92 10.24 -17.24
CA SER A 191 -15.49 9.95 -18.62
C SER A 191 -16.19 8.72 -19.19
N PHE A 192 -16.33 7.65 -18.40
CA PHE A 192 -17.01 6.43 -18.81
C PHE A 192 -18.50 6.67 -19.07
N ASN A 193 -19.17 7.49 -18.25
CA ASN A 193 -20.57 7.85 -18.48
C ASN A 193 -20.77 8.61 -19.80
N LYS A 194 -19.80 9.43 -20.21
CA LYS A 194 -19.82 10.13 -21.51
C LYS A 194 -19.52 9.21 -22.68
N ASN A 195 -18.63 8.22 -22.49
CA ASN A 195 -18.27 7.25 -23.52
C ASN A 195 -18.07 5.84 -22.91
N PRO A 196 -19.14 5.04 -22.80
CA PRO A 196 -19.08 3.70 -22.18
C PRO A 196 -18.27 2.66 -22.98
N LYS A 197 -17.77 3.05 -24.17
CA LYS A 197 -16.95 2.19 -25.04
C LYS A 197 -15.45 2.28 -24.73
N GLN A 198 -15.06 2.96 -23.64
CA GLN A 198 -13.67 3.09 -23.23
C GLN A 198 -13.32 2.17 -22.07
N THR A 199 -12.12 1.61 -22.13
CA THR A 199 -11.47 0.91 -21.02
C THR A 199 -10.95 1.89 -19.96
N LEU A 200 -10.63 1.41 -18.76
CA LEU A 200 -10.05 2.26 -17.71
C LEU A 200 -8.69 2.83 -18.16
N SER A 201 -7.90 2.01 -18.85
CA SER A 201 -6.59 2.38 -19.38
C SER A 201 -6.67 3.45 -20.47
N GLU A 202 -7.64 3.36 -21.38
CA GLU A 202 -7.89 4.39 -22.41
C GLU A 202 -8.33 5.72 -21.78
N ILE A 203 -9.24 5.66 -20.81
CA ILE A 203 -9.70 6.86 -20.08
C ILE A 203 -8.51 7.57 -19.43
N LEU A 204 -7.69 6.86 -18.66
CA LEU A 204 -6.51 7.46 -18.03
C LEU A 204 -5.50 7.98 -19.06
N THR A 205 -5.31 7.27 -20.17
CA THR A 205 -4.42 7.70 -21.26
C THR A 205 -4.87 9.03 -21.87
N ASN A 206 -6.17 9.26 -21.99
CA ASN A 206 -6.71 10.53 -22.48
C ASN A 206 -6.39 11.67 -21.51
N PHE A 207 -6.52 11.46 -20.20
CA PHE A 207 -6.13 12.46 -19.20
C PHE A 207 -4.62 12.73 -19.22
N ARG A 208 -3.78 11.71 -19.45
CA ARG A 208 -2.31 11.85 -19.47
C ARG A 208 -1.82 12.99 -20.36
N LYS A 209 -2.45 13.21 -21.53
CA LYS A 209 -2.05 14.23 -22.52
C LYS A 209 -1.94 15.62 -21.89
N ASN A 210 -2.86 15.96 -20.98
CA ASN A 210 -2.90 17.26 -20.33
C ASN A 210 -2.13 17.28 -19.00
N THR A 211 -1.74 16.11 -18.48
CA THR A 211 -1.27 15.95 -17.11
C THR A 211 0.25 15.82 -16.99
N ILE A 212 0.91 15.25 -18.00
CA ILE A 212 2.34 14.93 -17.89
C ILE A 212 3.23 16.18 -17.79
N GLY A 213 2.89 17.24 -18.52
CA GLY A 213 3.60 18.52 -18.46
C GLY A 213 3.50 19.17 -17.08
N HIS A 214 2.29 19.25 -16.53
CA HIS A 214 2.07 19.78 -15.17
C HIS A 214 2.83 18.97 -14.12
N PHE A 215 2.80 17.64 -14.20
CA PHE A 215 3.53 16.78 -13.26
C PHE A 215 5.05 17.02 -13.32
N SER A 216 5.63 17.01 -14.53
CA SER A 216 7.07 17.27 -14.71
C SER A 216 7.46 18.66 -14.22
N ASN A 217 6.66 19.69 -14.51
CA ASN A 217 6.93 21.05 -14.06
C ASN A 217 6.93 21.17 -12.54
N SER A 218 5.92 20.61 -11.85
CA SER A 218 5.89 20.62 -10.38
C SER A 218 7.07 19.88 -9.75
N GLN A 219 7.61 18.83 -10.40
CA GLN A 219 8.82 18.17 -9.93
C GLN A 219 10.06 19.05 -10.14
N THR A 220 10.17 19.73 -11.29
CA THR A 220 11.27 20.65 -11.59
C THR A 220 11.30 21.84 -10.63
N GLU A 221 10.15 22.46 -10.35
CA GLU A 221 10.02 23.58 -9.41
C GLU A 221 10.57 23.21 -8.02
N ILE A 222 10.24 22.02 -7.52
CA ILE A 222 10.76 21.55 -6.22
C ILE A 222 12.27 21.31 -6.28
N LEU A 223 12.81 20.84 -7.40
CA LEU A 223 14.26 20.69 -7.58
C LEU A 223 14.96 22.05 -7.66
N ASP A 224 14.34 23.07 -8.25
CA ASP A 224 14.84 24.45 -8.26
C ASP A 224 14.85 25.04 -6.84
N GLU A 225 13.80 24.82 -6.05
CA GLU A 225 13.75 25.24 -4.65
C GLU A 225 14.85 24.55 -3.81
N ILE A 226 15.14 23.27 -4.06
CA ILE A 226 16.25 22.57 -3.42
C ILE A 226 17.59 23.22 -3.77
N ASP A 227 17.78 23.62 -5.03
CA ASP A 227 19.01 24.31 -5.46
C ASP A 227 19.19 25.64 -4.74
N GLU A 228 18.11 26.40 -4.57
CA GLU A 228 18.15 27.67 -3.85
C GLU A 228 18.47 27.48 -2.36
N ILE A 229 17.85 26.50 -1.70
CA ILE A 229 18.21 26.15 -0.31
C ILE A 229 19.69 25.76 -0.23
N ALA A 230 20.16 24.92 -1.16
CA ALA A 230 21.55 24.48 -1.19
C ALA A 230 22.54 25.64 -1.36
N LYS A 231 22.24 26.60 -2.23
CA LYS A 231 23.09 27.79 -2.45
C LYS A 231 23.22 28.66 -1.21
N ASN A 232 22.15 28.78 -0.43
CA ASN A 232 22.05 29.70 0.70
C ASN A 232 22.50 29.10 2.04
N THR A 233 22.43 27.78 2.20
CA THR A 233 22.58 27.13 3.51
C THR A 233 23.76 26.17 3.61
N LEU A 234 24.34 25.74 2.49
CA LEU A 234 25.37 24.70 2.48
C LEU A 234 26.77 25.23 2.15
N THR A 235 27.78 24.56 2.70
CA THR A 235 29.17 24.71 2.31
C THR A 235 29.38 24.32 0.84
N LYS A 236 30.43 24.86 0.21
CA LYS A 236 30.72 24.64 -1.21
C LYS A 236 30.72 23.16 -1.60
N GLN A 237 31.36 22.30 -0.81
CA GLN A 237 31.48 20.87 -1.14
C GLN A 237 30.10 20.18 -1.15
N THR A 238 29.30 20.38 -0.11
CA THR A 238 27.97 19.77 0.05
C THR A 238 26.99 20.34 -0.97
N ARG A 239 26.99 21.67 -1.15
CA ARG A 239 26.21 22.36 -2.17
C ARG A 239 26.47 21.78 -3.57
N ASP A 240 27.73 21.68 -3.98
CA ASP A 240 28.07 21.21 -5.32
C ASP A 240 27.61 19.75 -5.53
N ALA A 241 27.56 18.92 -4.47
CA ALA A 241 27.01 17.57 -4.52
C ALA A 241 25.48 17.56 -4.70
N VAL A 242 24.76 18.42 -3.97
CA VAL A 242 23.31 18.57 -4.12
C VAL A 242 22.94 19.08 -5.52
N LEU A 243 23.61 20.13 -6.00
CA LEU A 243 23.37 20.71 -7.33
C LEU A 243 23.62 19.69 -8.46
N ARG A 244 24.62 18.80 -8.31
CA ARG A 244 24.82 17.69 -9.27
C ARG A 244 23.67 16.69 -9.24
N ALA A 245 23.10 16.41 -8.07
CA ALA A 245 22.00 15.45 -7.92
C ALA A 245 20.69 16.00 -8.50
N THR A 246 20.38 17.28 -8.27
CA THR A 246 19.20 17.97 -8.83
C THR A 246 19.34 18.14 -10.33
N GLU A 247 20.49 18.60 -10.83
CA GLU A 247 20.74 18.77 -12.26
C GLU A 247 20.58 17.46 -13.02
N LYS A 248 21.13 16.36 -12.49
CA LYS A 248 20.91 15.02 -13.07
C LYS A 248 19.42 14.65 -13.10
N SER A 249 18.67 15.01 -12.06
CA SER A 249 17.24 14.72 -11.96
C SER A 249 16.41 15.55 -12.94
N LYS A 250 16.70 16.84 -13.09
CA LYS A 250 16.08 17.72 -14.09
C LYS A 250 16.36 17.24 -15.51
N ASN A 251 17.58 16.82 -15.79
CA ASN A 251 17.94 16.23 -17.08
C ASN A 251 17.15 14.94 -17.39
N ILE A 252 16.86 14.10 -16.38
CA ILE A 252 15.99 12.93 -16.56
C ILE A 252 14.55 13.35 -16.86
N LEU A 253 14.03 14.37 -16.16
CA LEU A 253 12.68 14.88 -16.36
C LEU A 253 12.49 15.50 -17.75
N ALA A 254 13.47 16.28 -18.21
CA ALA A 254 13.45 16.95 -19.51
C ALA A 254 13.62 15.98 -20.68
N ASN A 255 14.58 15.05 -20.60
CA ASN A 255 14.93 14.17 -21.71
C ASN A 255 14.11 12.88 -21.77
N GLY A 256 13.28 12.60 -20.77
CA GLY A 256 12.24 11.59 -20.83
C GLY A 256 12.74 10.17 -21.17
N ASP A 257 13.81 9.69 -20.52
CA ASP A 257 14.24 8.31 -20.74
C ASP A 257 13.23 7.31 -20.12
N SER A 258 12.47 6.66 -20.99
CA SER A 258 11.54 5.58 -20.66
C SER A 258 12.13 4.45 -19.82
N LYS A 259 13.43 4.16 -19.93
CA LYS A 259 14.13 3.11 -19.19
C LYS A 259 14.56 3.57 -17.80
N PHE A 260 14.79 4.87 -17.62
CA PHE A 260 15.26 5.47 -16.37
C PHE A 260 14.42 6.68 -15.95
N PRO A 261 13.10 6.50 -15.70
CA PRO A 261 12.26 7.59 -15.24
C PRO A 261 12.78 8.12 -13.90
N PHE A 262 12.58 9.42 -13.67
CA PHE A 262 12.88 10.04 -12.38
C PHE A 262 12.14 9.28 -11.26
N LYS A 263 12.87 8.96 -10.19
CA LYS A 263 12.32 8.27 -9.02
C LYS A 263 12.73 9.03 -7.77
N ARG A 264 11.75 9.65 -7.09
CA ARG A 264 11.92 10.33 -5.80
C ARG A 264 12.76 9.51 -4.81
N LYS A 265 12.48 8.21 -4.66
CA LYS A 265 13.25 7.32 -3.77
C LYS A 265 14.74 7.29 -4.10
N LYS A 266 15.09 7.15 -5.40
CA LYS A 266 16.49 7.14 -5.83
C LYS A 266 17.16 8.50 -5.60
N PHE A 267 16.43 9.59 -5.82
CA PHE A 267 16.93 10.93 -5.56
C PHE A 267 17.22 11.14 -4.06
N ILE A 268 16.29 10.77 -3.18
CA ILE A 268 16.48 10.79 -1.73
C ILE A 268 17.66 9.90 -1.31
N GLU A 269 17.80 8.70 -1.88
CA GLU A 269 18.96 7.83 -1.62
C GLU A 269 20.30 8.45 -2.05
N VAL A 270 20.30 9.27 -3.10
CA VAL A 270 21.50 10.02 -3.51
C VAL A 270 21.81 11.12 -2.50
N LEU A 271 20.80 11.89 -2.07
CA LEU A 271 20.98 12.93 -1.05
C LEU A 271 21.50 12.37 0.27
N ASN A 272 20.95 11.24 0.72
CA ASN A 272 21.37 10.56 1.96
C ASN A 272 22.82 10.05 1.95
N LYS A 273 23.45 9.96 0.77
CA LYS A 273 24.85 9.51 0.62
C LYS A 273 25.84 10.68 0.59
N ILE A 274 25.36 11.93 0.65
CA ILE A 274 26.24 13.10 0.68
C ILE A 274 26.88 13.18 2.06
N ASN A 275 28.21 13.27 2.09
CA ASN A 275 28.95 13.44 3.34
C ASN A 275 28.69 14.85 3.88
N LEU A 276 28.20 14.93 5.12
CA LEU A 276 27.81 16.19 5.75
C LEU A 276 28.88 16.69 6.71
N SER A 277 29.19 17.98 6.64
CA SER A 277 29.86 18.68 7.73
C SER A 277 28.84 19.06 8.81
N SER A 278 29.31 19.38 10.02
CA SER A 278 28.42 19.86 11.09
C SER A 278 27.66 21.15 10.72
N ALA A 279 28.26 21.99 9.88
CA ALA A 279 27.65 23.24 9.39
C ALA A 279 26.50 23.00 8.39
N ASP A 280 26.46 21.84 7.73
CA ASP A 280 25.49 21.54 6.67
C ASP A 280 24.22 20.84 7.17
N VAL A 281 24.19 20.40 8.44
CA VAL A 281 23.13 19.53 8.97
C VAL A 281 21.75 20.18 8.84
N GLU A 282 21.62 21.44 9.24
CA GLU A 282 20.34 22.15 9.20
C GLU A 282 19.86 22.42 7.76
N GLY A 283 20.77 22.88 6.88
CA GLY A 283 20.47 23.09 5.46
C GLY A 283 20.03 21.80 4.76
N MET A 284 20.69 20.69 5.07
CA MET A 284 20.31 19.38 4.53
C MET A 284 18.99 18.85 5.10
N GLU A 285 18.64 19.15 6.36
CA GLU A 285 17.32 18.82 6.89
C GLU A 285 16.22 19.56 6.11
N GLN A 286 16.43 20.84 5.77
CA GLN A 286 15.50 21.61 4.93
C GLN A 286 15.39 21.03 3.51
N ILE A 287 16.52 20.67 2.89
CA ILE A 287 16.55 20.01 1.58
C ILE A 287 15.83 18.68 1.60
N MET A 288 16.06 17.86 2.62
CA MET A 288 15.40 16.55 2.76
C MET A 288 13.89 16.71 2.90
N LYS A 289 13.43 17.64 3.73
CA LYS A 289 12.00 17.96 3.86
C LYS A 289 11.38 18.39 2.52
N LYS A 290 12.11 19.19 1.73
CA LYS A 290 11.67 19.62 0.40
C LYS A 290 11.69 18.47 -0.63
N ALA A 291 12.71 17.63 -0.62
CA ALA A 291 12.76 16.42 -1.45
C ALA A 291 11.61 15.45 -1.11
N GLU A 292 11.22 15.40 0.16
CA GLU A 292 10.07 14.60 0.59
C GLU A 292 8.74 15.14 0.08
N SER A 293 8.60 16.44 -0.21
CA SER A 293 7.38 17.01 -0.77
C SER A 293 7.20 16.79 -2.27
N ILE A 294 8.18 16.20 -2.96
CA ILE A 294 8.06 15.83 -4.38
C ILE A 294 6.81 14.95 -4.59
N PRO A 295 5.90 15.30 -5.53
CA PRO A 295 4.63 14.61 -5.70
C PRO A 295 4.76 13.11 -5.99
N THR A 296 3.84 12.34 -5.43
CA THR A 296 3.73 10.88 -5.55
C THR A 296 2.30 10.49 -5.90
N SER A 297 2.10 9.25 -6.36
CA SER A 297 0.76 8.78 -6.72
C SER A 297 -0.23 8.75 -5.55
N GLY A 298 0.22 8.79 -4.29
CA GLY A 298 -0.65 8.78 -3.12
C GLY A 298 -1.11 10.18 -2.67
N ASN A 299 -0.45 11.24 -3.15
CA ASN A 299 -0.78 12.62 -2.74
C ASN A 299 -1.04 13.58 -3.92
N ASP A 300 -0.86 13.13 -5.16
CA ASP A 300 -1.10 13.95 -6.35
C ASP A 300 -1.80 13.17 -7.48
N VAL A 301 -2.84 13.78 -8.05
CA VAL A 301 -3.65 13.21 -9.14
C VAL A 301 -2.82 13.07 -10.41
N ASN A 302 -1.97 14.05 -10.69
CA ASN A 302 -1.15 14.05 -11.90
C ASN A 302 -0.09 12.94 -11.85
N ALA A 303 0.53 12.75 -10.69
CA ALA A 303 1.45 11.66 -10.39
C ALA A 303 0.77 10.28 -10.50
N PHE A 304 -0.48 10.16 -10.01
CA PHE A 304 -1.26 8.93 -10.16
C PHE A 304 -1.45 8.59 -11.64
N ILE A 305 -2.00 9.53 -12.42
CA ILE A 305 -2.25 9.35 -13.85
C ILE A 305 -0.94 9.03 -14.57
N ALA A 306 0.13 9.79 -14.33
CA ALA A 306 1.44 9.59 -14.95
C ALA A 306 2.03 8.21 -14.66
N LYS A 307 1.89 7.70 -13.43
CA LYS A 307 2.38 6.38 -13.01
C LYS A 307 1.60 5.24 -13.68
N TYR A 308 0.27 5.31 -13.68
CA TYR A 308 -0.56 4.19 -14.15
C TYR A 308 -0.84 4.20 -15.66
N THR A 309 -0.51 5.29 -16.35
CA THR A 309 -0.49 5.34 -17.83
C THR A 309 0.90 5.19 -18.41
N ASN A 310 1.93 5.03 -17.58
CA ASN A 310 3.29 4.84 -18.08
C ASN A 310 3.36 3.52 -18.86
N ARG A 311 3.63 3.62 -20.15
CA ARG A 311 3.67 2.48 -21.09
C ARG A 311 4.92 1.61 -20.93
N ASN A 312 5.83 2.00 -20.02
CA ASN A 312 7.21 1.55 -20.02
C ASN A 312 7.59 0.77 -18.76
N MET A 313 6.68 -0.06 -18.22
CA MET A 313 7.06 -1.03 -17.20
C MET A 313 7.85 -2.16 -17.85
N PRO A 314 9.07 -2.48 -17.37
CA PRO A 314 9.79 -3.66 -17.82
C PRO A 314 8.95 -4.90 -17.54
N SER A 315 8.58 -5.64 -18.58
CA SER A 315 8.07 -6.99 -18.49
C SER A 315 9.00 -7.93 -19.27
N GLN A 316 8.92 -9.23 -19.01
CA GLN A 316 9.63 -10.25 -19.79
C GLN A 316 9.30 -10.19 -21.31
N LYS A 317 8.23 -9.49 -21.70
CA LYS A 317 7.76 -9.34 -23.09
C LYS A 317 7.89 -7.92 -23.65
N GLY A 318 8.63 -7.03 -22.98
CA GLY A 318 8.80 -5.62 -23.39
C GLY A 318 8.03 -4.63 -22.50
N LEU A 319 7.86 -3.41 -23.00
CA LEU A 319 7.22 -2.28 -22.32
C LEU A 319 5.69 -2.44 -22.39
N VAL A 320 5.02 -2.57 -21.24
CA VAL A 320 3.57 -2.82 -21.18
C VAL A 320 2.86 -1.78 -20.31
N GLN A 321 1.72 -1.30 -20.79
CA GLN A 321 0.79 -0.45 -20.05
C GLN A 321 0.15 -1.23 -18.88
N ARG A 322 -0.17 -0.54 -17.79
CA ARG A 322 -0.88 -1.16 -16.66
C ARG A 322 -2.26 -1.66 -17.10
N SER A 323 -2.64 -2.85 -16.65
CA SER A 323 -3.93 -3.43 -16.97
C SER A 323 -5.07 -2.68 -16.28
N ASP A 324 -6.28 -2.74 -16.84
CA ASP A 324 -7.49 -2.19 -16.21
C ASP A 324 -7.68 -2.76 -14.80
N GLN A 325 -7.37 -4.05 -14.61
CA GLN A 325 -7.44 -4.70 -13.30
C GLN A 325 -6.48 -4.05 -12.30
N GLU A 326 -5.23 -3.79 -12.70
CA GLU A 326 -4.30 -3.11 -11.81
C GLU A 326 -4.79 -1.70 -11.49
N ILE A 327 -5.26 -0.95 -12.47
CA ILE A 327 -5.82 0.41 -12.26
C ILE A 327 -6.96 0.36 -11.24
N ALA A 328 -7.93 -0.55 -11.41
CA ALA A 328 -9.06 -0.71 -10.51
C ALA A 328 -8.61 -1.08 -9.08
N GLN A 329 -7.69 -2.03 -8.94
CA GLN A 329 -7.14 -2.41 -7.63
C GLN A 329 -6.42 -1.24 -6.95
N ARG A 330 -5.68 -0.43 -7.71
CA ARG A 330 -4.92 0.72 -7.19
C ARG A 330 -5.79 1.88 -6.73
N LEU A 331 -7.03 1.99 -7.21
CA LEU A 331 -7.99 2.95 -6.67
C LEU A 331 -8.47 2.55 -5.27
N LEU A 332 -8.57 1.25 -4.98
CA LEU A 332 -9.01 0.77 -3.66
C LEU A 332 -7.84 0.62 -2.67
N GLU A 333 -6.70 0.10 -3.14
CA GLU A 333 -5.60 -0.38 -2.29
C GLU A 333 -5.10 0.62 -1.22
N PRO A 334 -4.95 1.93 -1.49
CA PRO A 334 -4.54 2.90 -0.46
C PRO A 334 -5.54 3.00 0.70
N SER A 335 -6.81 2.75 0.39
CA SER A 335 -7.97 2.91 1.25
C SER A 335 -8.37 1.62 1.97
N ILE A 336 -7.70 0.49 1.69
CA ILE A 336 -8.01 -0.76 2.39
C ILE A 336 -7.43 -0.77 3.80
N GLU A 337 -8.02 -1.57 4.68
CA GLU A 337 -7.49 -1.79 6.01
C GLU A 337 -6.16 -2.56 5.98
N SER A 338 -5.15 -2.00 6.63
CA SER A 338 -3.90 -2.65 7.02
C SER A 338 -3.83 -2.80 8.53
N VAL A 339 -3.05 -3.79 8.97
CA VAL A 339 -2.74 -3.95 10.40
C VAL A 339 -1.56 -3.05 10.71
N GLU A 340 -1.72 -2.20 11.70
CA GLU A 340 -0.74 -1.24 12.18
C GLU A 340 -0.18 -1.66 13.53
N HIS A 341 1.14 -1.57 13.69
CA HIS A 341 1.78 -1.70 15.00
C HIS A 341 1.89 -0.32 15.66
N ILE A 342 1.19 -0.13 16.78
CA ILE A 342 1.22 1.14 17.52
C ILE A 342 2.67 1.50 17.91
N ARG A 343 3.39 0.54 18.49
CA ARG A 343 4.85 0.57 18.58
C ARG A 343 5.45 -0.11 17.35
N PRO A 344 6.20 0.63 16.49
CA PRO A 344 6.70 0.08 15.25
C PRO A 344 7.73 -1.03 15.52
N GLN A 345 7.83 -1.96 14.58
CA GLN A 345 8.91 -2.94 14.54
C GLN A 345 9.99 -2.44 13.58
N THR A 346 11.03 -1.81 14.13
CA THR A 346 12.08 -1.17 13.34
C THR A 346 13.44 -1.57 13.88
N THR A 347 14.33 -1.97 12.98
CA THR A 347 15.76 -2.10 13.28
C THR A 347 16.48 -0.87 12.74
N PHE A 348 17.18 -0.18 13.63
CA PHE A 348 18.03 0.96 13.31
C PHE A 348 19.47 0.46 13.22
N LYS A 349 20.17 0.75 12.12
CA LYS A 349 21.63 0.59 12.06
C LYS A 349 22.26 1.96 12.23
N ASN A 350 23.06 2.13 13.29
CA ASN A 350 24.01 3.23 13.42
C ASN A 350 25.42 2.65 13.18
N ILE A 351 26.38 3.53 12.86
CA ILE A 351 27.79 3.23 12.53
C ILE A 351 28.43 2.29 13.60
N ASN A 352 27.94 2.34 14.85
CA ASN A 352 28.49 1.59 15.98
C ASN A 352 27.49 0.65 16.68
N LYS A 353 26.21 0.58 16.28
CA LYS A 353 25.22 -0.30 16.95
C LYS A 353 23.95 -0.52 16.13
N GLU A 354 23.49 -1.76 16.09
CA GLU A 354 22.15 -2.12 15.62
C GLU A 354 21.18 -2.08 16.81
N VAL A 355 20.16 -1.21 16.75
CA VAL A 355 19.13 -1.07 17.77
C VAL A 355 17.80 -1.52 17.18
N THR A 356 17.25 -2.63 17.66
CA THR A 356 15.92 -3.08 17.25
C THR A 356 14.88 -2.61 18.26
N VAL A 357 13.95 -1.76 17.81
CA VAL A 357 12.69 -1.52 18.50
C VAL A 357 11.73 -2.61 18.06
N SER A 358 11.47 -3.58 18.94
CA SER A 358 10.51 -4.65 18.68
C SER A 358 9.16 -4.28 19.28
N GLY A 359 8.25 -3.76 18.45
CA GLY A 359 6.82 -3.86 18.72
C GLY A 359 6.43 -5.33 18.86
N LYS A 360 5.64 -5.67 19.88
CA LYS A 360 5.17 -7.05 20.07
C LYS A 360 4.07 -7.36 19.04
N ASP A 361 4.06 -8.60 18.56
CA ASP A 361 2.98 -9.14 17.71
C ASP A 361 1.82 -9.65 18.56
N ASN A 362 1.15 -8.74 19.27
CA ASN A 362 0.00 -9.06 20.10
C ASN A 362 -1.12 -8.04 19.91
N ILE A 363 -2.35 -8.46 20.21
CA ILE A 363 -3.54 -7.64 19.96
C ILE A 363 -3.43 -6.25 20.61
N SER A 364 -2.83 -6.12 21.79
CA SER A 364 -2.63 -4.83 22.49
C SER A 364 -1.81 -3.81 21.70
N ASN A 365 -0.89 -4.27 20.83
CA ASN A 365 -0.04 -3.41 20.02
C ASN A 365 -0.52 -3.27 18.57
N LEU A 366 -1.66 -3.87 18.22
CA LEU A 366 -2.17 -3.87 16.86
C LEU A 366 -3.46 -3.08 16.78
N ALA A 367 -3.61 -2.30 15.72
CA ALA A 367 -4.82 -1.56 15.36
C ALA A 367 -5.02 -1.58 13.84
N LEU A 368 -6.15 -1.06 13.34
CA LEU A 368 -6.40 -0.96 11.89
C LEU A 368 -6.18 0.48 11.39
N ALA A 369 -5.44 0.62 10.30
CA ALA A 369 -5.25 1.89 9.62
C ALA A 369 -5.44 1.70 8.12
N HIS A 370 -5.70 2.80 7.39
CA HIS A 370 -5.56 2.77 5.93
C HIS A 370 -4.16 2.33 5.57
N LYS A 371 -4.04 1.51 4.53
CA LYS A 371 -2.74 1.10 3.99
C LYS A 371 -1.86 2.30 3.67
N GLN A 372 -2.44 3.37 3.14
CA GLN A 372 -1.72 4.62 2.87
C GLN A 372 -1.23 5.28 4.17
N CYS A 373 -2.09 5.47 5.16
CA CYS A 373 -1.69 6.12 6.42
C CYS A 373 -0.61 5.33 7.18
N ASN A 374 -0.70 4.01 7.18
CA ASN A 374 0.34 3.11 7.70
C ASN A 374 1.66 3.32 6.93
N SER A 375 1.62 3.30 5.59
CA SER A 375 2.80 3.55 4.75
C SER A 375 3.40 4.94 4.97
N ASP A 376 2.57 5.96 5.18
CA ASP A 376 3.00 7.34 5.42
C ASP A 376 3.66 7.50 6.79
N ARG A 377 3.14 6.81 7.82
CA ARG A 377 3.78 6.77 9.13
C ARG A 377 5.14 6.10 9.06
N GLY A 378 5.23 5.01 8.32
CA GLY A 378 6.50 4.30 8.15
C GLY A 378 6.99 3.72 9.48
N HIS A 379 8.22 4.11 9.86
CA HIS A 379 8.88 3.69 11.10
C HIS A 379 8.79 4.73 12.22
N LEU A 380 8.14 5.88 11.96
CA LEU A 380 8.05 6.96 12.94
C LEU A 380 7.34 6.47 14.20
N THR A 381 7.87 6.85 15.36
CA THR A 381 7.13 6.63 16.61
C THR A 381 5.81 7.39 16.57
N LEU A 382 4.83 6.99 17.39
CA LEU A 382 3.53 7.64 17.40
C LEU A 382 3.65 9.15 17.70
N ASN A 383 4.47 9.52 18.68
CA ASN A 383 4.73 10.92 19.03
C ASN A 383 5.35 11.72 17.89
N GLU A 384 6.34 11.15 17.19
CA GLU A 384 6.95 11.81 16.04
C GLU A 384 5.93 12.03 14.93
N TYR A 385 5.21 10.97 14.56
CA TYR A 385 4.18 11.04 13.53
C TYR A 385 3.12 12.10 13.82
N MET A 386 2.63 12.17 15.07
CA MET A 386 1.68 13.20 15.46
C MET A 386 2.26 14.60 15.36
N ARG A 387 3.51 14.79 15.80
CA ARG A 387 4.16 16.10 15.81
C ARG A 387 4.49 16.61 14.40
N THR A 388 4.92 15.72 13.50
CA THR A 388 5.49 16.12 12.21
C THR A 388 4.55 15.94 11.04
N MET A 389 3.68 14.92 11.07
CA MET A 389 2.86 14.52 9.93
C MET A 389 1.37 14.69 10.16
N ASN A 390 0.87 14.37 11.37
CA ASN A 390 -0.57 14.36 11.64
C ASN A 390 -0.93 14.76 13.08
N PRO A 391 -0.96 16.08 13.39
CA PRO A 391 -1.30 16.57 14.73
C PRO A 391 -2.72 16.21 15.19
N LYS A 392 -3.62 15.87 14.25
CA LYS A 392 -5.02 15.51 14.51
C LYS A 392 -5.26 14.01 14.69
N ALA A 393 -4.18 13.20 14.74
CA ALA A 393 -4.33 11.76 14.91
C ALA A 393 -4.92 11.40 16.29
N LYS A 394 -4.76 12.26 17.31
CA LYS A 394 -5.32 12.02 18.64
C LYS A 394 -6.84 11.88 18.62
N GLU A 395 -7.55 12.78 17.93
CA GLU A 395 -9.00 12.69 17.79
C GLU A 395 -9.41 11.47 16.96
N ALA A 396 -8.60 11.10 15.96
CA ALA A 396 -8.85 9.91 15.16
C ALA A 396 -8.70 8.61 15.95
N ILE A 397 -7.71 8.54 16.84
CA ILE A 397 -7.48 7.38 17.72
C ILE A 397 -8.68 7.18 18.67
N GLN A 398 -9.23 8.26 19.25
CA GLN A 398 -10.43 8.14 20.08
C GLN A 398 -11.61 7.59 19.28
N LYS A 399 -11.91 8.16 18.10
CA LYS A 399 -12.99 7.68 17.22
C LYS A 399 -12.82 6.21 16.81
N HIS A 400 -11.57 5.79 16.61
CA HIS A 400 -11.23 4.40 16.32
C HIS A 400 -11.59 3.47 17.49
N VAL A 401 -11.26 3.85 18.72
CA VAL A 401 -11.60 3.06 19.90
C VAL A 401 -13.09 3.12 20.22
N ASP A 402 -13.75 4.27 20.05
CA ASP A 402 -15.21 4.40 20.21
C ASP A 402 -15.96 3.46 19.26
N PHE A 403 -15.48 3.33 18.03
CA PHE A 403 -16.03 2.34 17.09
C PHE A 403 -15.89 0.92 17.64
N ILE A 404 -14.70 0.52 18.11
CA ILE A 404 -14.47 -0.79 18.73
C ILE A 404 -15.43 -1.02 19.91
N ILE A 405 -15.59 -0.04 20.80
CA ILE A 405 -16.49 -0.09 21.96
C ILE A 405 -17.93 -0.36 21.50
N ASN A 406 -18.40 0.37 20.48
CA ASN A 406 -19.74 0.19 19.93
C ASN A 406 -19.94 -1.19 19.30
N GLU A 407 -18.94 -1.71 18.61
CA GLU A 407 -18.95 -3.04 18.01
C GLU A 407 -18.95 -4.17 19.07
N ILE A 408 -18.26 -3.97 20.20
CA ILE A 408 -18.32 -4.88 21.36
C ILE A 408 -19.72 -4.86 21.99
N LYS A 409 -20.27 -3.67 22.23
CA LYS A 409 -21.62 -3.50 22.78
C LYS A 409 -22.70 -4.12 21.89
N ALA A 410 -22.52 -4.04 20.57
CA ALA A 410 -23.41 -4.67 19.59
C ALA A 410 -23.23 -6.20 19.47
N GLY A 411 -22.31 -6.80 20.22
CA GLY A 411 -22.04 -8.24 20.18
C GLY A 411 -21.29 -8.72 18.94
N ARG A 412 -20.79 -7.81 18.08
CA ARG A 412 -20.04 -8.17 16.86
C ARG A 412 -18.58 -8.51 17.15
N LEU A 413 -18.05 -8.07 18.29
CA LEU A 413 -16.70 -8.36 18.77
C LEU A 413 -16.68 -9.15 20.09
N GLN A 414 -17.46 -10.22 20.19
CA GLN A 414 -17.45 -11.11 21.37
C GLN A 414 -16.03 -11.62 21.69
N GLY A 415 -15.67 -11.55 22.97
CA GLY A 415 -14.36 -11.95 23.49
C GLY A 415 -13.27 -10.89 23.31
N MET A 416 -13.63 -9.65 22.99
CA MET A 416 -12.71 -8.51 22.89
C MET A 416 -13.00 -7.41 23.93
N ASP A 417 -13.70 -7.76 25.01
CA ASP A 417 -14.16 -6.84 26.06
C ASP A 417 -12.98 -6.04 26.68
N ASP A 418 -11.80 -6.65 26.82
CA ASP A 418 -10.59 -6.02 27.38
C ASP A 418 -9.76 -5.22 26.36
N TYR A 419 -10.08 -5.33 25.07
CA TYR A 419 -9.26 -4.73 24.01
C TYR A 419 -9.18 -3.19 24.10
N PRO A 420 -10.28 -2.45 24.37
CA PRO A 420 -10.20 -1.00 24.59
C PRO A 420 -9.26 -0.60 25.73
N GLN A 421 -9.23 -1.37 26.82
CA GLN A 421 -8.31 -1.13 27.95
C GLN A 421 -6.85 -1.35 27.51
N GLN A 422 -6.56 -2.41 26.78
CA GLN A 422 -5.21 -2.70 26.27
C GLN A 422 -4.71 -1.62 25.29
N LEU A 423 -5.60 -1.13 24.43
CA LEU A 423 -5.30 -0.01 23.54
C LEU A 423 -5.02 1.26 24.34
N LYS A 424 -5.86 1.61 25.32
CA LYS A 424 -5.65 2.77 26.20
C LYS A 424 -4.26 2.76 26.83
N GLU A 425 -3.85 1.63 27.40
CA GLU A 425 -2.53 1.48 28.03
C GLU A 425 -1.39 1.63 27.03
N THR A 426 -1.52 1.00 25.85
CA THR A 426 -0.49 1.03 24.82
C THR A 426 -0.35 2.44 24.23
N PHE A 427 -1.45 3.11 23.92
CA PHE A 427 -1.42 4.48 23.41
C PHE A 427 -0.87 5.46 24.45
N ALA A 428 -1.30 5.38 25.70
CA ALA A 428 -0.76 6.24 26.76
C ALA A 428 0.75 6.03 26.93
N LYS A 429 1.23 4.78 26.84
CA LYS A 429 2.66 4.48 26.91
C LYS A 429 3.43 5.04 25.71
N GLU A 430 3.05 4.69 24.49
CA GLU A 430 3.78 5.04 23.26
C GLU A 430 3.65 6.53 22.91
N SER A 431 2.66 7.22 23.48
CA SER A 431 2.49 8.67 23.35
C SER A 431 3.05 9.46 24.54
N HIS A 432 3.69 8.82 25.52
CA HIS A 432 4.16 9.44 26.78
C HIS A 432 3.05 10.24 27.50
N GLY A 433 1.83 9.70 27.55
CA GLY A 433 0.68 10.28 28.22
C GLY A 433 -0.08 11.35 27.43
N SER A 434 0.43 11.78 26.25
CA SER A 434 -0.26 12.78 25.43
C SER A 434 -1.61 12.30 24.85
N ILE A 435 -1.80 11.00 24.70
CA ILE A 435 -3.04 10.33 24.35
C ILE A 435 -3.55 9.60 25.59
N ASN A 436 -4.74 9.98 26.04
CA ASN A 436 -5.47 9.29 27.09
C ASN A 436 -6.86 8.97 26.54
N ILE A 437 -7.07 7.70 26.21
CA ILE A 437 -8.31 7.24 25.57
C ILE A 437 -9.40 7.12 26.64
N ASP A 438 -10.56 7.71 26.35
CA ASP A 438 -11.75 7.48 27.15
C ASP A 438 -12.35 6.13 26.81
N ILE A 439 -12.60 5.34 27.86
CA ILE A 439 -13.18 4.00 27.82
C ILE A 439 -14.29 3.86 28.86
N SER A 440 -14.75 4.98 29.43
CA SER A 440 -15.78 5.00 30.48
C SER A 440 -17.05 4.25 30.05
N GLU A 441 -17.41 4.38 28.77
CA GLU A 441 -18.58 3.73 28.18
C GLU A 441 -18.49 2.19 28.23
N ILE A 442 -17.36 1.59 27.83
CA ILE A 442 -17.22 0.13 27.88
C ILE A 442 -17.15 -0.38 29.32
N VAL A 443 -16.52 0.38 30.23
CA VAL A 443 -16.48 0.03 31.66
C VAL A 443 -17.89 0.00 32.25
N ALA A 444 -18.73 0.99 31.93
CA ALA A 444 -20.12 1.03 32.37
C ALA A 444 -20.93 -0.14 31.81
N TYR A 445 -20.78 -0.44 30.52
CA TYR A 445 -21.45 -1.57 29.87
C TYR A 445 -21.08 -2.91 30.50
N LEU A 446 -19.79 -3.17 30.75
CA LEU A 446 -19.34 -4.44 31.35
C LEU A 446 -19.83 -4.61 32.79
N LYS A 447 -19.92 -3.52 33.57
CA LYS A 447 -20.53 -3.55 34.91
C LYS A 447 -22.01 -3.96 34.86
N GLN A 448 -22.78 -3.38 33.93
CA GLN A 448 -24.19 -3.73 33.75
C GLN A 448 -24.35 -5.19 33.31
N LYS A 449 -23.58 -5.63 32.30
CA LYS A 449 -23.57 -7.01 31.80
C LYS A 449 -23.25 -8.02 32.92
N ALA A 450 -22.27 -7.72 33.78
CA ALA A 450 -21.93 -8.57 34.92
C ALA A 450 -23.03 -8.64 36.00
N ALA A 451 -23.82 -7.58 36.16
CA ALA A 451 -24.97 -7.56 37.07
C ALA A 451 -26.14 -8.39 36.52
N THR A 452 -26.40 -8.36 35.22
CA THR A 452 -27.48 -9.12 34.58
C THR A 452 -27.25 -10.64 34.58
N VAL A 453 -26.00 -11.10 34.57
CA VAL A 453 -25.67 -12.56 34.59
C VAL A 453 -25.79 -13.18 35.99
N LYS A 454 -25.92 -12.36 37.05
CA LYS A 454 -26.07 -12.83 38.45
C LYS A 454 -27.54 -13.03 38.87
N HIS A 455 -28.49 -12.78 37.97
CA HIS A 455 -29.91 -13.05 38.11
C HIS A 455 -30.33 -14.07 37.04
#